data_AF-A0A7S3E4W0-F1
#
_entry.id   AF-A0A7S3E4W0-F1
#
_cell.length_a   1.000
_cell.length_b   1.000
_cell.length_c   1.000
_cell.angle_alpha   90.00
_cell.angle_beta   90.00
_cell.angle_gamma   90.00
#
_symmetry.space_group_name_H-M   'P 1'
#
loop_
_entity.id
_entity.type
_entity.pdbx_description
1 polymer ?
#
loop_
_entity_poly.entity_id
_entity_poly.type
_entity_poly.pdbx_seq_one_letter_code
_entity_poly.pdbx_strand_id
1 'polypeptide(L)'
;ELAAVSKSRVYCGYVLALLFVIVVQFGHNVSNLFIIIEVLLDFYGKEAEGDPAAEKAVNELRTEAYLSNLLYPFLALFFWGCGLAGTLAIYRRNCRPQWVLVLLEAVFLLQIVVMGCDLGLNQTLTSSADQIEGWQPIFGVSGWVAAIAFYQLPIFLLLFFVPLPFLQTSFITVMGILVNLVIVPLVGNGWVIFSYERIKETLSLFDEDREGPCFDPEYQDLCIQLCQWNASLPALSILFIGLMIIIASFSSSVTSRRNYTTKRLVRVLTMQ
;
A
#
# COMPACT_ATOMS: atom_id res chain seq x y z
N GLU A 1 -8.11 -23.02 -19.79
CA GLU A 1 -7.63 -21.72 -19.28
C GLU A 1 -6.25 -21.78 -18.63
N LEU A 2 -5.94 -22.83 -17.84
CA LEU A 2 -4.67 -22.98 -17.09
C LEU A 2 -3.38 -23.27 -17.89
N ALA A 3 -3.44 -23.45 -19.21
CA ALA A 3 -2.32 -23.97 -20.00
C ALA A 3 -1.33 -22.91 -20.53
N ALA A 4 -1.50 -21.62 -20.20
CA ALA A 4 -0.76 -20.52 -20.84
C ALA A 4 -0.02 -19.57 -19.88
N VAL A 5 0.11 -19.92 -18.60
CA VAL A 5 0.94 -19.11 -17.68
C VAL A 5 2.40 -19.45 -17.93
N SER A 6 3.10 -18.60 -18.68
CA SER A 6 4.53 -18.77 -18.93
C SER A 6 5.31 -18.69 -17.61
N LYS A 7 6.11 -19.72 -17.32
CA LYS A 7 6.98 -19.78 -16.12
C LYS A 7 7.83 -18.51 -15.98
N SER A 8 8.36 -18.00 -17.10
CA SER A 8 9.17 -16.78 -17.12
C SER A 8 8.42 -15.54 -16.65
N ARG A 9 7.12 -15.43 -16.94
CA ARG A 9 6.29 -14.29 -16.50
C ARG A 9 6.04 -14.35 -15.01
N VAL A 10 5.80 -15.54 -14.46
CA VAL A 10 5.61 -15.72 -13.01
C VAL A 10 6.88 -15.37 -12.25
N TYR A 11 8.04 -15.87 -12.70
CA TYR A 11 9.32 -15.53 -12.07
C TYR A 11 9.64 -14.04 -12.17
N CYS A 12 9.44 -13.44 -13.35
CA CYS A 12 9.61 -12.00 -13.52
C CYS A 12 8.70 -11.20 -12.57
N GLY A 13 7.44 -11.62 -12.42
CA GLY A 13 6.50 -11.04 -11.46
C GLY A 13 7.01 -11.06 -10.02
N TYR A 14 7.51 -12.21 -9.55
CA TYR A 14 8.10 -12.32 -8.21
C TYR A 14 9.36 -11.47 -8.04
N VAL A 15 10.24 -11.43 -9.04
CA VAL A 15 11.46 -10.61 -8.99
C VAL A 15 11.11 -9.12 -8.94
N LEU A 16 10.16 -8.68 -9.78
CA LEU A 16 9.67 -7.31 -9.75
C LEU A 16 9.00 -6.98 -8.42
N ALA A 17 8.21 -7.91 -7.84
CA ALA A 17 7.62 -7.73 -6.51
C ALA A 17 8.68 -7.50 -5.43
N LEU A 18 9.70 -8.36 -5.40
CA LEU A 18 10.81 -8.22 -4.46
C LEU A 18 11.53 -6.89 -4.65
N LEU A 19 11.79 -6.48 -5.90
CA LEU A 19 12.40 -5.18 -6.18
C LEU A 19 11.52 -4.01 -5.72
N PHE A 20 10.20 -4.07 -5.91
CA PHE A 20 9.28 -3.06 -5.40
C PHE A 20 9.30 -3.02 -3.87
N VAL A 21 9.24 -4.17 -3.19
CA VAL A 21 9.32 -4.22 -1.73
C VAL A 21 10.65 -3.64 -1.23
N ILE A 22 11.79 -3.99 -1.86
CA ILE A 22 13.12 -3.49 -1.45
C ILE A 22 13.27 -1.98 -1.72
N VAL A 23 12.98 -1.53 -2.94
CA VAL A 23 13.28 -0.15 -3.34
C VAL A 23 12.24 0.81 -2.78
N VAL A 24 10.97 0.43 -2.82
CA VAL A 24 9.87 1.33 -2.50
C VAL A 24 9.48 1.22 -1.02
N GLN A 25 9.07 0.04 -0.55
CA GLN A 25 8.59 -0.11 0.83
C GLN A 25 9.73 -0.02 1.85
N PHE A 26 10.78 -0.82 1.66
CA PHE A 26 11.92 -0.86 2.56
C PHE A 26 12.70 0.45 2.52
N GLY A 27 12.92 1.00 1.32
CA GLY A 27 13.55 2.32 1.16
C GLY A 27 12.79 3.44 1.88
N HIS A 28 11.46 3.50 1.71
CA HIS A 28 10.63 4.49 2.40
C HIS A 28 10.66 4.33 3.93
N ASN A 29 10.45 3.11 4.43
CA ASN A 29 10.38 2.88 5.87
C ASN A 29 11.74 3.06 6.56
N VAL A 30 12.86 2.71 5.91
CA VAL A 30 14.20 3.01 6.45
C VAL A 30 14.46 4.51 6.47
N SER A 31 14.05 5.24 5.43
CA SER A 31 14.16 6.71 5.41
C SER A 31 13.33 7.34 6.53
N ASN A 32 12.10 6.89 6.75
CA ASN A 32 11.25 7.38 7.83
C ASN A 32 11.84 7.07 9.21
N LEU A 33 12.33 5.84 9.40
CA LEU A 33 12.96 5.41 10.64
C LEU A 33 14.18 6.27 10.97
N PHE A 34 15.00 6.59 9.97
CA PHE A 34 16.17 7.44 10.15
C PHE A 34 15.76 8.84 10.63
N ILE A 35 14.74 9.44 10.02
CA ILE A 35 14.19 10.74 10.44
C ILE A 35 13.66 10.67 11.88
N ILE A 36 12.86 9.66 12.21
CA ILE A 36 12.26 9.52 13.55
C ILE A 36 13.33 9.36 14.62
N ILE A 37 14.35 8.54 14.37
CA ILE A 37 15.39 8.27 15.36
C ILE A 37 16.36 9.44 15.50
N GLU A 38 16.86 9.98 14.39
CA GLU A 38 17.92 10.97 14.40
C GLU A 38 17.40 12.37 14.75
N VAL A 39 16.19 12.72 14.29
CA VAL A 39 15.64 14.07 14.50
C VAL A 39 14.79 14.14 15.75
N LEU A 40 13.83 13.21 15.91
CA LEU A 40 12.87 13.28 17.01
C LEU A 40 13.42 12.66 18.29
N LEU A 41 13.83 11.39 18.24
CA LEU A 41 14.19 10.66 19.46
C LEU A 41 15.54 11.10 20.04
N ASP A 42 16.46 11.63 19.23
CA ASP A 42 17.71 12.20 19.73
C ASP A 42 17.52 13.59 20.36
N PHE A 43 16.50 14.34 19.91
CA PHE A 43 16.10 15.60 20.54
C PHE A 43 15.45 15.34 21.91
N TYR A 44 14.41 14.50 21.95
CA TYR A 44 13.72 14.15 23.20
C TYR A 44 14.60 13.34 24.15
N GLY A 45 15.53 12.52 23.63
CA GLY A 45 16.49 11.78 24.44
C GLY A 45 17.44 12.69 25.22
N LYS A 46 17.83 13.84 24.65
CA LYS A 46 18.65 14.85 25.34
C LYS A 46 17.86 15.63 26.38
N GLU A 47 16.56 15.85 26.16
CA GLU A 47 15.69 16.48 27.15
C GLU A 47 15.31 15.54 28.30
N ALA A 48 15.27 14.24 28.04
CA ALA A 48 14.94 13.20 29.02
C ALA A 48 16.13 12.79 29.90
N GLU A 49 17.35 13.22 29.57
CA GLU A 49 18.58 12.80 30.25
C GLU A 49 18.55 13.17 31.75
N GLY A 50 18.55 12.16 32.62
CA GLY A 50 18.48 12.34 34.08
C GLY A 50 17.10 12.15 34.71
N ASP A 51 16.03 11.95 33.92
CA ASP A 51 14.74 11.45 34.41
C ASP A 51 14.50 10.00 33.95
N PRO A 52 14.58 9.00 34.86
CA PRO A 52 14.42 7.59 34.50
C PRO A 52 13.02 7.24 33.95
N ALA A 53 11.98 8.04 34.27
CA ALA A 53 10.65 7.82 33.71
C ALA A 53 10.58 8.29 32.24
N ALA A 54 11.18 9.44 31.93
CA ALA A 54 11.26 9.98 30.58
C ALA A 54 12.15 9.12 29.68
N GLU A 55 13.31 8.66 30.18
CA GLU A 55 14.20 7.74 29.44
C GLU A 55 13.50 6.42 29.08
N LYS A 56 12.67 5.90 29.98
CA LYS A 56 11.89 4.69 29.71
C LYS A 56 10.86 4.92 28.59
N ALA A 57 10.14 6.03 28.64
CA ALA A 57 9.16 6.38 27.60
C ALA A 57 9.82 6.55 26.22
N VAL A 58 10.97 7.23 26.15
CA VAL A 58 11.72 7.41 24.90
C VAL A 58 12.21 6.05 24.34
N ASN A 59 12.63 5.13 25.19
CA ASN A 59 13.05 3.79 24.77
C ASN A 59 11.87 2.92 24.29
N GLU A 60 10.69 3.05 24.89
CA GLU A 60 9.47 2.39 24.43
C GLU A 60 9.06 2.92 23.03
N LEU A 61 9.02 4.24 22.85
CA LEU A 61 8.79 4.89 21.56
C LEU A 61 9.79 4.47 20.49
N ARG A 62 11.09 4.38 20.85
CA ARG A 62 12.13 3.88 19.94
C ARG A 62 11.86 2.46 19.50
N THR A 63 11.48 1.59 20.44
CA THR A 63 11.19 0.18 20.15
C THR A 63 9.97 0.05 19.24
N GLU A 64 8.91 0.81 19.51
CA GLU A 64 7.71 0.87 18.67
C GLU A 64 8.03 1.36 17.25
N ALA A 65 8.84 2.41 17.12
CA ALA A 65 9.27 2.93 15.82
C ALA A 65 10.07 1.91 15.01
N TYR A 66 10.99 1.17 15.63
CA TYR A 66 11.70 0.08 14.96
C TYR A 66 10.76 -1.03 14.53
N LEU A 67 9.80 -1.40 15.39
CA LEU A 67 8.88 -2.47 15.12
C LEU A 67 7.93 -2.10 13.97
N SER A 68 7.36 -0.90 13.96
CA SER A 68 6.48 -0.45 12.88
C SER A 68 7.20 -0.30 11.54
N ASN A 69 8.38 0.32 11.53
CA ASN A 69 9.05 0.62 10.26
C ASN A 69 9.80 -0.59 9.66
N LEU A 70 10.34 -1.51 10.47
CA LEU A 70 11.13 -2.64 9.95
C LEU A 70 10.35 -3.94 9.83
N LEU A 71 9.42 -4.25 10.75
CA LEU A 71 8.75 -5.55 10.78
C LEU A 71 7.96 -5.82 9.49
N TYR A 72 7.17 -4.84 9.02
CA TYR A 72 6.28 -5.03 7.88
C TYR A 72 7.02 -5.21 6.55
N PRO A 73 8.06 -4.43 6.22
CA PRO A 73 8.90 -4.72 5.06
C PRO A 73 9.55 -6.10 5.13
N PHE A 74 10.03 -6.54 6.29
CA PHE A 74 10.60 -7.88 6.44
C PHE A 74 9.55 -8.99 6.24
N LEU A 75 8.33 -8.81 6.74
CA LEU A 75 7.22 -9.73 6.49
C LEU A 75 6.84 -9.78 5.01
N ALA A 76 6.78 -8.63 4.33
CA ALA A 76 6.55 -8.56 2.90
C ALA A 76 7.65 -9.32 2.12
N LEU A 77 8.92 -9.05 2.41
CA LEU A 77 10.06 -9.77 1.81
C LEU A 77 9.98 -11.28 2.05
N PHE A 78 9.61 -11.68 3.26
CA PHE A 78 9.44 -13.08 3.63
C PHE A 78 8.34 -13.73 2.78
N PHE A 79 7.16 -13.12 2.67
CA PHE A 79 6.06 -13.70 1.90
C PHE A 79 6.37 -13.80 0.40
N TRP A 80 6.95 -12.76 -0.19
CA TRP A 80 7.35 -12.79 -1.60
C TRP A 80 8.51 -13.77 -1.86
N GLY A 81 9.49 -13.84 -0.94
CA GLY A 81 10.60 -14.80 -1.02
C GLY A 81 10.13 -16.25 -0.90
N CYS A 82 9.27 -16.56 0.08
CA CYS A 82 8.64 -17.86 0.23
C CYS A 82 7.75 -18.21 -0.96
N GLY A 83 7.01 -17.24 -1.51
CA GLY A 83 6.21 -17.43 -2.72
C GLY A 83 7.05 -17.80 -3.94
N LEU A 84 8.19 -17.13 -4.14
CA LEU A 84 9.15 -17.45 -5.20
C LEU A 84 9.74 -18.86 -5.01
N ALA A 85 10.22 -19.17 -3.81
CA ALA A 85 10.81 -20.47 -3.47
C ALA A 85 9.78 -21.61 -3.64
N GLY A 86 8.55 -21.41 -3.17
CA GLY A 86 7.44 -22.35 -3.33
C GLY A 86 7.08 -22.57 -4.80
N THR A 87 7.02 -21.50 -5.58
CA THR A 87 6.75 -21.58 -7.03
C THR A 87 7.84 -22.38 -7.76
N LEU A 88 9.11 -22.16 -7.43
CA LEU A 88 10.24 -22.94 -7.94
C LEU A 88 10.13 -24.42 -7.57
N ALA A 89 9.76 -24.73 -6.32
CA ALA A 89 9.58 -26.10 -5.85
C ALA A 89 8.43 -26.82 -6.60
N ILE A 90 7.29 -26.15 -6.78
CA ILE A 90 6.13 -26.67 -7.52
C ILE A 90 6.51 -26.99 -8.97
N TYR A 91 7.22 -26.07 -9.65
CA TYR A 91 7.65 -26.29 -11.03
C TYR A 91 8.73 -27.37 -11.16
N ARG A 92 9.66 -27.49 -10.21
CA ARG A 92 10.68 -28.55 -10.21
C ARG A 92 10.09 -29.94 -9.97
N ARG A 93 9.06 -30.04 -9.12
CA ARG A 93 8.37 -31.30 -8.84
C ARG A 93 7.33 -31.70 -9.89
N ASN A 94 7.19 -30.94 -10.98
CA ASN A 94 6.17 -31.14 -12.01
C ASN A 94 4.75 -31.25 -11.42
N CYS A 95 4.47 -30.52 -10.34
CA CYS A 95 3.15 -30.47 -9.74
C CYS A 95 2.14 -29.75 -10.67
N ARG A 96 0.85 -29.89 -10.36
CA ARG A 96 -0.21 -29.23 -11.16
C ARG A 96 -0.01 -27.71 -11.14
N PRO A 97 -0.12 -27.02 -12.30
CA PRO A 97 0.09 -25.57 -12.39
C PRO A 97 -0.93 -24.76 -11.59
N GLN A 98 -2.07 -25.36 -11.23
CA GLN A 98 -3.09 -24.77 -10.35
C GLN A 98 -2.50 -24.35 -8.99
N TRP A 99 -1.55 -25.11 -8.45
CA TRP A 99 -0.91 -24.79 -7.18
C TRP A 99 -0.10 -23.49 -7.22
N VAL A 100 0.46 -23.13 -8.39
CA VAL A 100 1.16 -21.86 -8.56
C VAL A 100 0.18 -20.69 -8.45
N LEU A 101 -1.03 -20.84 -9.02
CA LEU A 101 -2.05 -19.79 -8.94
C LEU A 101 -2.56 -19.60 -7.51
N VAL A 102 -2.81 -20.70 -6.79
CA VAL A 102 -3.24 -20.65 -5.38
C VAL A 102 -2.16 -20.01 -4.51
N LEU A 103 -0.89 -20.38 -4.72
CA LEU A 103 0.22 -19.78 -3.99
C LEU A 103 0.35 -18.29 -4.27
N LEU A 104 0.24 -17.88 -5.54
CA LEU A 104 0.32 -16.48 -5.94
C LEU A 104 -0.82 -15.65 -5.33
N GLU A 105 -2.05 -16.17 -5.36
CA GLU A 105 -3.21 -15.56 -4.70
C GLU A 105 -2.98 -15.40 -3.19
N ALA A 106 -2.49 -16.46 -2.51
CA ALA A 106 -2.20 -16.40 -1.10
C ALA A 106 -1.13 -15.34 -0.75
N VAL A 107 -0.07 -15.23 -1.55
CA VAL A 107 0.99 -14.22 -1.36
C VAL A 107 0.43 -12.81 -1.51
N PHE A 108 -0.41 -12.55 -2.51
CA PHE A 108 -1.08 -11.26 -2.67
C PHE A 108 -2.02 -10.92 -1.50
N LEU A 109 -2.79 -11.89 -1.01
CA LEU A 109 -3.69 -11.69 0.13
C LEU A 109 -2.90 -11.42 1.42
N LEU A 110 -1.81 -12.16 1.68
CA LEU A 110 -0.93 -11.89 2.81
C LEU A 110 -0.28 -10.52 2.71
N GLN A 111 0.13 -10.10 1.51
CA GLN A 111 0.63 -8.76 1.27
C GLN A 111 -0.41 -7.69 1.60
N ILE A 112 -1.69 -7.88 1.21
CA ILE A 112 -2.78 -6.95 1.57
C ILE A 112 -2.92 -6.84 3.09
N VAL A 113 -2.81 -7.96 3.81
CA VAL A 113 -2.86 -7.95 5.29
C VAL A 113 -1.69 -7.15 5.88
N VAL A 114 -0.46 -7.40 5.42
CA VAL A 114 0.73 -6.66 5.87
C VAL A 114 0.57 -5.15 5.64
N MET A 115 0.07 -4.76 4.48
CA MET A 115 -0.16 -3.36 4.13
C MET A 115 -1.23 -2.72 5.00
N GLY A 116 -2.32 -3.45 5.27
CA GLY A 116 -3.37 -2.98 6.16
C GLY A 116 -2.89 -2.80 7.60
N CYS A 117 -2.06 -3.73 8.10
CA CYS A 117 -1.46 -3.62 9.44
C CYS A 117 -0.48 -2.45 9.54
N ASP A 118 0.39 -2.29 8.54
CA ASP A 118 1.36 -1.18 8.45
C ASP A 118 0.66 0.18 8.47
N LEU A 119 -0.38 0.35 7.63
CA LEU A 119 -1.16 1.58 7.61
C LEU A 119 -1.93 1.81 8.91
N GLY A 120 -2.56 0.77 9.47
CA GLY A 120 -3.35 0.89 10.70
C GLY A 120 -2.50 1.34 11.89
N LEU A 121 -1.27 0.83 12.00
CA LEU A 121 -0.32 1.24 13.04
C LEU A 121 0.24 2.64 12.80
N ASN A 122 0.62 2.96 11.56
CA ASN A 122 1.10 4.30 11.25
C ASN A 122 0.01 5.35 11.48
N GLN A 123 -1.27 5.05 11.20
CA GLN A 123 -2.41 5.90 11.52
C GLN A 123 -2.63 6.03 13.04
N THR A 124 -2.54 4.95 13.80
CA THR A 124 -2.73 5.03 15.26
C THR A 124 -1.61 5.84 15.91
N LEU A 125 -0.35 5.62 15.52
CA LEU A 125 0.81 6.38 16.01
C LEU A 125 0.72 7.88 15.68
N THR A 126 0.20 8.23 14.49
CA THR A 126 -0.04 9.64 14.14
C THR A 126 -1.25 10.24 14.83
N SER A 127 -2.26 9.44 15.16
CA SER A 127 -3.45 9.91 15.89
C SER A 127 -3.27 10.03 17.40
N SER A 128 -2.37 9.24 18.01
CA SER A 128 -2.05 9.32 19.43
C SER A 128 -1.05 10.43 19.75
N ALA A 129 -0.34 10.92 18.74
CA ALA A 129 0.47 12.10 18.87
C ALA A 129 -0.39 13.34 18.61
N ASP A 130 -1.11 13.79 19.63
CA ASP A 130 -1.66 15.17 19.75
C ASP A 130 -0.56 16.26 19.62
N GLN A 131 0.67 15.90 19.22
CA GLN A 131 1.87 16.73 19.21
C GLN A 131 2.63 16.75 17.88
N ILE A 132 2.18 16.07 16.82
CA ILE A 132 2.83 16.29 15.50
C ILE A 132 2.26 17.57 14.91
N GLU A 133 2.80 18.69 15.37
CA GLU A 133 2.66 20.02 14.80
C GLU A 133 3.02 19.99 13.32
N GLY A 134 2.02 19.81 12.45
CA GLY A 134 2.25 19.97 11.03
C GLY A 134 1.12 19.51 10.14
N TRP A 135 1.07 20.13 8.97
CA TRP A 135 0.22 19.73 7.83
C TRP A 135 0.70 18.42 7.18
N GLN A 136 1.90 17.94 7.52
CA GLN A 136 2.54 16.81 6.85
C GLN A 136 1.90 15.41 7.09
N PRO A 137 1.39 15.07 8.28
CA PRO A 137 0.72 13.77 8.49
C PRO A 137 -0.61 13.66 7.72
N ILE A 138 -1.26 14.80 7.47
CA ILE A 138 -2.59 14.87 6.86
C ILE A 138 -2.50 15.12 5.34
N PHE A 139 -1.56 15.96 4.89
CA PHE A 139 -1.47 16.43 3.50
C PHE A 139 -0.09 16.30 2.85
N GLY A 140 0.92 15.84 3.60
CA GLY A 140 2.25 15.55 3.06
C GLY A 140 2.30 14.24 2.27
N VAL A 141 3.43 13.98 1.61
CA VAL A 141 3.70 12.72 0.89
C VAL A 141 3.66 11.49 1.84
N SER A 142 3.72 11.74 3.15
CA SER A 142 3.56 10.80 4.26
C SER A 142 2.10 10.50 4.66
N GLY A 143 1.12 11.23 4.13
CA GLY A 143 -0.30 11.01 4.44
C GLY A 143 -0.77 9.63 3.96
N TRP A 144 -1.65 8.98 4.72
CA TRP A 144 -1.98 7.55 4.50
C TRP A 144 -2.46 7.24 3.07
N VAL A 145 -3.24 8.13 2.43
CA VAL A 145 -3.71 7.94 1.05
C VAL A 145 -2.57 8.08 0.03
N ALA A 146 -1.66 9.02 0.25
CA ALA A 146 -0.45 9.19 -0.56
C ALA A 146 0.49 7.99 -0.38
N ALA A 147 0.63 7.50 0.85
CA ALA A 147 1.42 6.31 1.15
C ALA A 147 0.86 5.07 0.44
N ILE A 148 -0.48 4.92 0.40
CA ILE A 148 -1.11 3.86 -0.40
C ILE A 148 -0.75 4.04 -1.88
N ALA A 149 -0.94 5.23 -2.44
CA ALA A 149 -0.75 5.47 -3.87
C ALA A 149 0.70 5.27 -4.34
N PHE A 150 1.68 5.74 -3.57
CA PHE A 150 3.08 5.76 -3.99
C PHE A 150 3.90 4.56 -3.50
N TYR A 151 3.65 4.07 -2.29
CA TYR A 151 4.51 3.02 -1.70
C TYR A 151 3.91 1.62 -1.75
N GLN A 152 2.59 1.55 -1.90
CA GLN A 152 1.84 0.32 -1.68
C GLN A 152 1.16 -0.17 -2.96
N LEU A 153 0.53 0.71 -3.73
CA LEU A 153 -0.11 0.39 -5.01
C LEU A 153 0.82 -0.25 -6.06
N PRO A 154 2.12 0.12 -6.18
CA PRO A 154 2.98 -0.42 -7.23
C PRO A 154 3.04 -1.95 -7.27
N ILE A 155 2.88 -2.62 -6.13
CA ILE A 155 2.89 -4.08 -6.07
C ILE A 155 1.69 -4.72 -6.77
N PHE A 156 0.54 -4.03 -6.82
CA PHE A 156 -0.65 -4.50 -7.54
C PHE A 156 -0.54 -4.28 -9.05
N LEU A 157 0.34 -3.40 -9.52
CA LEU A 157 0.61 -3.27 -10.96
C LEU A 157 1.18 -4.56 -11.55
N LEU A 158 1.75 -5.44 -10.72
CA LEU A 158 2.20 -6.77 -11.13
C LEU A 158 1.06 -7.65 -11.66
N LEU A 159 -0.20 -7.39 -11.25
CA LEU A 159 -1.37 -8.10 -11.76
C LEU A 159 -1.59 -7.86 -13.27
N PHE A 160 -1.04 -6.79 -13.85
CA PHE A 160 -1.03 -6.60 -15.31
C PHE A 160 -0.07 -7.57 -16.01
N PHE A 161 1.03 -7.94 -15.36
CA PHE A 161 2.12 -8.71 -15.96
C PHE A 161 2.04 -10.21 -15.65
N VAL A 162 1.51 -10.56 -14.48
CA VAL A 162 1.30 -11.95 -14.06
C VAL A 162 -0.11 -12.37 -14.43
N PRO A 163 -0.29 -13.27 -15.41
CA PRO A 163 -1.61 -13.64 -15.90
C PRO A 163 -2.34 -14.52 -14.88
N LEU A 164 -3.09 -13.89 -13.98
CA LEU A 164 -4.05 -14.55 -13.11
C LEU A 164 -5.42 -14.65 -13.80
N PRO A 165 -6.20 -15.72 -13.53
CA PRO A 165 -7.61 -15.78 -13.86
C PRO A 165 -8.36 -14.53 -13.40
N PHE A 166 -9.28 -14.05 -14.25
CA PHE A 166 -10.07 -12.84 -13.98
C PHE A 166 -10.67 -12.80 -12.58
N LEU A 167 -11.29 -13.89 -12.13
CA LEU A 167 -11.93 -13.97 -10.81
C LEU A 167 -10.94 -13.74 -9.66
N GLN A 168 -9.74 -14.33 -9.76
CA GLN A 168 -8.69 -14.14 -8.75
C GLN A 168 -8.17 -12.70 -8.77
N THR A 169 -7.91 -12.16 -9.97
CA THR A 169 -7.47 -10.76 -10.10
C THR A 169 -8.51 -9.78 -9.55
N SER A 170 -9.80 -9.98 -9.85
CA SER A 170 -10.87 -9.14 -9.31
C SER A 170 -10.98 -9.26 -7.81
N PHE A 171 -10.86 -10.47 -7.26
CA PHE A 171 -10.95 -10.70 -5.83
C PHE A 171 -9.79 -10.01 -5.08
N ILE A 172 -8.56 -10.20 -5.52
CA ILE A 172 -7.36 -9.56 -4.95
C ILE A 172 -7.49 -8.04 -5.02
N THR A 173 -7.90 -7.50 -6.17
CA THR A 173 -8.02 -6.04 -6.37
C THR A 173 -9.09 -5.44 -5.47
N VAL A 174 -10.28 -6.06 -5.40
CA VAL A 174 -11.37 -5.60 -4.54
C VAL A 174 -11.00 -5.70 -3.07
N MET A 175 -10.34 -6.78 -2.64
CA MET A 175 -9.86 -6.92 -1.27
C MET A 175 -8.80 -5.88 -0.92
N GLY A 176 -7.86 -5.59 -1.82
CA GLY A 176 -6.87 -4.53 -1.64
C GLY A 176 -7.53 -3.17 -1.46
N ILE A 177 -8.53 -2.82 -2.29
CA ILE A 177 -9.31 -1.59 -2.14
C ILE A 177 -10.07 -1.57 -0.82
N LEU A 178 -10.76 -2.65 -0.48
CA LEU A 178 -11.58 -2.75 0.72
C LEU A 178 -10.73 -2.57 1.98
N VAL A 179 -9.60 -3.27 2.09
CA VAL A 179 -8.73 -3.18 3.26
C VAL A 179 -8.15 -1.77 3.40
N ASN A 180 -7.56 -1.24 2.33
CA ASN A 180 -6.78 -0.02 2.42
C ASN A 180 -7.62 1.27 2.39
N LEU A 181 -8.76 1.30 1.68
CA LEU A 181 -9.61 2.50 1.58
C LEU A 181 -10.85 2.45 2.48
N VAL A 182 -11.30 1.26 2.92
CA VAL A 182 -12.53 1.14 3.72
C VAL A 182 -12.21 0.70 5.13
N ILE A 183 -11.63 -0.48 5.33
CA ILE A 183 -11.47 -1.08 6.66
C ILE A 183 -10.49 -0.27 7.52
N VAL A 184 -9.26 -0.05 7.04
CA VAL A 184 -8.23 0.65 7.83
C VAL A 184 -8.68 2.07 8.21
N PRO A 185 -9.15 2.92 7.28
CA PRO A 185 -9.59 4.27 7.63
C PRO A 185 -10.85 4.29 8.52
N LEU A 186 -11.71 3.29 8.43
CA LEU A 186 -12.91 3.20 9.27
C LEU A 186 -12.58 2.80 10.71
N VAL A 187 -11.58 1.94 10.91
CA VAL A 187 -11.09 1.57 12.25
C VAL A 187 -10.28 2.72 12.87
N GLY A 188 -9.48 3.43 12.07
CA GLY A 188 -8.62 4.53 12.53
C GLY A 188 -9.26 5.92 12.52
N ASN A 189 -10.57 6.04 12.21
CA ASN A 189 -11.24 7.32 11.96
C ASN A 189 -10.54 8.23 10.91
N GLY A 190 -9.74 7.65 10.01
CA GLY A 190 -8.91 8.40 9.05
C GLY A 190 -9.73 9.29 8.11
N TRP A 191 -10.98 8.92 7.82
CA TRP A 191 -11.88 9.75 7.00
C TRP A 191 -12.37 11.01 7.72
N VAL A 192 -12.47 10.98 9.05
CA VAL A 192 -12.94 12.12 9.87
C VAL A 192 -11.94 13.27 9.82
N ILE A 193 -10.65 12.95 9.68
CA ILE A 193 -9.55 13.92 9.58
C ILE A 193 -9.73 14.84 8.35
N PHE A 194 -10.41 14.38 7.30
CA PHE A 194 -10.68 15.15 6.08
C PHE A 194 -12.00 15.93 6.10
N SER A 195 -12.75 15.87 7.20
CA SER A 195 -13.97 16.67 7.34
C SER A 195 -13.61 18.15 7.34
N TYR A 196 -14.49 18.97 6.74
CA TYR A 196 -14.31 20.42 6.69
C TYR A 196 -14.03 21.00 8.09
N GLU A 197 -14.80 20.56 9.10
CA GLU A 197 -14.65 21.01 10.48
C GLU A 197 -13.29 20.65 11.07
N ARG A 198 -12.79 19.42 10.89
CA ARG A 198 -11.46 19.04 11.39
C ARG A 198 -10.34 19.81 10.69
N ILE A 199 -10.43 20.02 9.38
CA ILE A 199 -9.42 20.79 8.64
C ILE A 199 -9.43 22.24 9.12
N LYS A 200 -10.61 22.83 9.30
CA LYS A 200 -10.79 24.19 9.81
C LYS A 200 -10.28 24.35 11.25
N GLU A 201 -10.60 23.41 12.12
CA GLU A 201 -10.12 23.38 13.50
C GLU A 201 -8.58 23.26 13.53
N THR A 202 -8.02 22.36 12.74
CA THR A 202 -6.56 22.19 12.60
C THR A 202 -5.91 23.48 12.09
N LEU A 203 -6.52 24.13 11.10
CA LEU A 203 -6.10 25.43 10.57
C LEU A 203 -6.08 26.53 11.63
N SER A 204 -7.10 26.56 12.49
CA SER A 204 -7.24 27.57 13.55
C SER A 204 -6.28 27.36 14.74
N LEU A 205 -5.71 26.16 14.89
CA LEU A 205 -4.75 25.85 15.95
C LEU A 205 -3.32 26.35 15.62
N PHE A 206 -3.05 26.65 14.34
CA PHE A 206 -1.79 27.27 13.94
C PHE A 206 -1.97 28.80 13.99
N ASP A 207 -1.47 29.40 15.07
CA ASP A 207 -1.66 30.80 15.44
C ASP A 207 -1.12 31.83 14.40
N GLU A 208 -1.65 33.06 14.51
CA GLU A 208 -1.68 34.21 13.57
C GLU A 208 -0.34 34.69 12.98
N ASP A 209 0.81 34.19 13.44
CA ASP A 209 2.16 34.65 13.04
C ASP A 209 2.71 34.01 11.75
N ARG A 210 1.99 33.05 11.15
CA ARG A 210 2.40 32.44 9.88
C ARG A 210 1.78 33.18 8.70
N GLU A 211 2.59 33.98 8.01
CA GLU A 211 2.22 34.55 6.72
C GLU A 211 1.96 33.42 5.70
N GLY A 212 0.71 33.27 5.28
CA GLY A 212 0.34 32.32 4.25
C GLY A 212 -1.13 32.45 3.84
N PRO A 213 -1.47 32.18 2.58
CA PRO A 213 -2.83 32.36 2.06
C PRO A 213 -3.86 31.46 2.76
N CYS A 214 -3.46 30.40 3.48
CA CYS A 214 -4.41 29.55 4.18
C CYS A 214 -4.81 30.06 5.58
N PHE A 215 -4.13 31.08 6.10
CA PHE A 215 -4.43 31.70 7.40
C PHE A 215 -5.23 33.00 7.24
N ASP A 216 -5.35 33.50 6.01
CA ASP A 216 -6.24 34.62 5.67
C ASP A 216 -7.70 34.12 5.62
N PRO A 217 -8.63 34.72 6.40
CA PRO A 217 -10.05 34.37 6.37
C PRO A 217 -10.68 34.42 4.97
N GLU A 218 -10.17 35.28 4.08
CA GLU A 218 -10.67 35.40 2.69
C GLU A 218 -10.39 34.14 1.85
N TYR A 219 -9.29 33.45 2.12
CA TYR A 219 -8.81 32.31 1.34
C TYR A 219 -8.88 30.98 2.10
N GLN A 220 -9.30 31.00 3.37
CA GLN A 220 -9.38 29.81 4.23
C GLN A 220 -10.25 28.71 3.62
N ASP A 221 -11.42 29.05 3.07
CA ASP A 221 -12.31 28.09 2.43
C ASP A 221 -11.69 27.44 1.18
N LEU A 222 -10.94 28.21 0.39
CA LEU A 222 -10.23 27.70 -0.78
C LEU A 222 -9.13 26.71 -0.36
N CYS A 223 -8.40 27.01 0.72
CA CYS A 223 -7.40 26.10 1.26
C CYS A 223 -8.01 24.81 1.81
N ILE A 224 -9.14 24.89 2.51
CA ILE A 224 -9.85 23.68 3.00
C ILE A 224 -10.27 22.80 1.83
N GLN A 225 -10.83 23.40 0.76
CA GLN A 225 -11.20 22.65 -0.44
C GLN A 225 -9.99 22.01 -1.13
N LEU A 226 -8.88 22.74 -1.27
CA LEU A 226 -7.65 22.21 -1.85
C LEU A 226 -7.12 21.01 -1.05
N CYS A 227 -7.22 21.08 0.27
CA CYS A 227 -6.84 20.01 1.19
C CYS A 227 -7.71 18.77 1.02
N GLN A 228 -9.03 18.94 0.92
CA GLN A 228 -9.95 17.84 0.61
C GLN A 228 -9.66 17.21 -0.76
N TRP A 229 -9.32 18.01 -1.77
CA TRP A 229 -8.92 17.53 -3.09
C TRP A 229 -7.61 16.73 -3.03
N ASN A 230 -6.58 17.23 -2.35
CA ASN A 230 -5.31 16.53 -2.21
C ASN A 230 -5.45 15.20 -1.47
N ALA A 231 -6.40 15.07 -0.54
CA ALA A 231 -6.70 13.83 0.15
C ALA A 231 -7.53 12.85 -0.70
N SER A 232 -8.51 13.34 -1.45
CA SER A 232 -9.44 12.51 -2.23
C SER A 232 -8.87 12.05 -3.58
N LEU A 233 -8.00 12.84 -4.23
CA LEU A 233 -7.41 12.50 -5.53
C LEU A 233 -6.62 11.19 -5.53
N PRO A 234 -5.73 10.93 -4.54
CA PRO A 234 -5.02 9.65 -4.50
C PRO A 234 -5.98 8.48 -4.30
N ALA A 235 -7.04 8.63 -3.49
CA ALA A 235 -8.05 7.59 -3.31
C ALA A 235 -8.81 7.29 -4.62
N LEU A 236 -9.24 8.34 -5.33
CA LEU A 236 -9.87 8.19 -6.64
C LEU A 236 -8.93 7.55 -7.67
N SER A 237 -7.65 7.91 -7.64
CA SER A 237 -6.62 7.32 -8.51
C SER A 237 -6.44 5.83 -8.24
N ILE A 238 -6.42 5.41 -6.97
CA ILE A 238 -6.35 4.00 -6.58
C ILE A 238 -7.58 3.24 -7.10
N LEU A 239 -8.78 3.78 -6.93
CA LEU A 239 -10.02 3.18 -7.44
C LEU A 239 -9.99 3.04 -8.97
N PHE A 240 -9.54 4.07 -9.67
CA PHE A 240 -9.43 4.06 -11.13
C PHE A 240 -8.41 3.02 -11.61
N ILE A 241 -7.25 2.94 -10.97
CA ILE A 241 -6.23 1.93 -11.29
C ILE A 241 -6.76 0.52 -11.03
N GLY A 242 -7.44 0.30 -9.90
CA GLY A 242 -8.06 -0.98 -9.60
C GLY A 242 -9.11 -1.38 -10.65
N LEU A 243 -9.96 -0.44 -11.07
CA LEU A 243 -10.92 -0.67 -12.14
C LEU A 243 -10.21 -1.02 -13.47
N MET A 244 -9.13 -0.33 -13.82
CA MET A 244 -8.34 -0.61 -15.01
C MET A 244 -7.68 -2.00 -14.97
N ILE A 245 -7.19 -2.45 -13.80
CA ILE A 245 -6.69 -3.82 -13.61
C ILE A 245 -7.79 -4.84 -13.90
N ILE A 246 -9.00 -4.64 -13.35
CA ILE A 246 -10.14 -5.54 -13.55
C ILE A 246 -10.56 -5.58 -15.03
N ILE A 247 -10.68 -4.42 -15.68
CA ILE A 247 -11.05 -4.32 -17.10
C ILE A 247 -10.01 -4.98 -18.00
N ALA A 248 -8.72 -4.73 -17.74
CA ALA A 248 -7.63 -5.34 -18.51
C ALA A 248 -7.61 -6.86 -18.33
N SER A 249 -7.82 -7.34 -17.10
CA SER A 249 -7.89 -8.78 -16.80
C SER A 249 -9.09 -9.45 -17.47
N PHE A 250 -10.26 -8.81 -17.45
CA PHE A 250 -11.46 -9.27 -18.15
C PHE A 250 -11.24 -9.36 -19.66
N SER A 251 -10.72 -8.28 -20.26
CA SER A 251 -10.47 -8.21 -21.71
C SER A 251 -9.48 -9.29 -22.16
N SER A 252 -8.42 -9.50 -21.38
CA SER A 252 -7.42 -10.57 -21.62
C SER A 252 -8.05 -11.97 -21.55
N SER A 253 -8.90 -12.22 -20.54
CA SER A 253 -9.63 -13.48 -20.38
C SER A 253 -10.57 -13.78 -21.56
N VAL A 254 -11.37 -12.80 -21.97
CA VAL A 254 -12.28 -12.92 -23.12
C VAL A 254 -11.51 -13.18 -24.42
N THR A 255 -10.41 -12.46 -24.64
CA THR A 255 -9.57 -12.61 -25.84
C THR A 255 -8.91 -13.99 -25.88
N SER A 256 -8.42 -14.47 -24.73
CA SER A 256 -7.85 -15.80 -24.58
C SER A 256 -8.86 -16.91 -24.87
N ARG A 257 -10.09 -16.79 -24.34
CA ARG A 257 -11.21 -17.70 -24.66
C ARG A 257 -11.55 -17.71 -26.14
N ARG A 258 -11.68 -16.53 -26.75
CA ARG A 258 -11.97 -16.40 -28.19
C ARG A 258 -10.88 -17.07 -29.03
N ASN A 259 -9.60 -16.78 -28.75
CA ASN A 259 -8.47 -17.37 -29.45
C ASN A 259 -8.40 -18.89 -29.28
N TYR A 260 -8.73 -19.42 -28.10
CA TYR A 260 -8.79 -20.86 -27.87
C TYR A 260 -9.91 -21.51 -28.70
N THR A 261 -11.10 -20.94 -28.69
CA THR A 261 -12.23 -21.42 -29.49
C THR A 261 -11.91 -21.37 -30.98
N THR A 262 -11.35 -20.26 -31.48
CA THR A 262 -10.94 -20.11 -32.88
C THR A 262 -9.88 -21.13 -33.28
N LYS A 263 -8.84 -21.34 -32.47
CA LYS A 263 -7.82 -22.37 -32.73
C LYS A 263 -8.40 -23.78 -32.76
N ARG A 264 -9.35 -24.08 -31.86
CA ARG A 264 -10.04 -25.37 -31.84
C ARG A 264 -10.91 -25.55 -33.09
N LEU A 265 -11.62 -24.51 -33.51
CA LEU A 265 -12.48 -24.51 -34.70
C LEU A 265 -11.64 -24.70 -35.97
N VAL A 266 -10.53 -23.97 -36.13
CA VAL A 266 -9.58 -24.14 -37.24
C VAL A 266 -8.99 -25.54 -37.26
N ARG A 267 -8.60 -26.10 -36.11
CA ARG A 267 -8.06 -27.46 -36.04
C ARG A 267 -9.09 -28.52 -36.46
N VAL A 268 -10.35 -28.35 -36.06
CA VAL A 268 -11.44 -29.23 -36.50
C VAL A 268 -11.67 -29.11 -38.01
N LEU A 269 -11.69 -27.88 -38.55
CA LEU A 269 -11.90 -27.62 -39.98
C LEU A 269 -10.73 -28.06 -40.89
N THR A 270 -9.53 -28.20 -40.34
CA THR A 270 -8.32 -28.61 -41.11
C THR A 270 -8.03 -30.12 -41.01
N MET A 271 -8.74 -30.85 -40.15
CA MET A 271 -8.65 -32.31 -40.04
C MET A 271 -9.73 -33.05 -40.85
N GLN A 272 -10.67 -32.33 -41.46
CA GLN A 272 -11.59 -32.83 -42.50
C GLN A 272 -10.97 -32.63 -43.88
#